data_AF-A0AA37BN75-F1
#
_entry.id   AF-A0AA37BN75-F1
#
_cell.length_a   1.000
_cell.length_b   1.000
_cell.length_c   1.000
_cell.angle_alpha   90.00
_cell.angle_beta   90.00
_cell.angle_gamma   90.00
#
_symmetry.space_group_name_H-M   'P 1'
#
loop_
_entity.id
_entity.type
_entity.pdbx_description
1 polymer ?
#
loop_
_entity_poly.entity_id
_entity_poly.type
_entity_poly.pdbx_seq_one_letter_code
_entity_poly.pdbx_strand_id
1 'polypeptide(L)'
;MATDTPPTDPPAPELRPLPHEMTVTPRPGAQPELVAFGERYWDLLGVNDDGRIAWKQGARRIDPAISQPHITAAAGVVVEVAGQACADCGLTPWQPRSRTALEELCRGIAPAGRCVACDEDLQIAMARQIDPAAQARRAATRQQAAQHAGQSRARAVWRAACQVAAQEAHPLVLHPASTLSERQASVEVEAAALACLRYALATAPIPALDQWPRPLSPSPDWTLALARGWYQARLFNVHPDSDLDAFVTPTLDEAVESATDRSSWEAVMDTWTPPVVNSFYLPRVNWYVPYGSSIGTAPQQLDTHLLARLDPAVMTQARQADLLSLAERLIGEETIRYFDFLIAEHNLPPVLDNHRPRLVEAAMQVARHRCLGQTYFLAWQAARDAAVGAQKHPRAPKGNMTTHGVNQFEEKCRRASADPNWRLSEWNEDSRLPLSALTRLVFLGLLGAEPLRTSRSDIEAMLPPPRETSGPAEDDSGPDETDGDSMLIDLLRALDARADEVDADAVLTAFQDGYADLLAALPGQAGTPDSLRLAVDGMQRVGRAVQEATGDGRAALLVACAAAHAYPNPAGDPHGAAVTVGEVLAYYLFSIASGPPAFEEPPPF
;
A
#
# COMPACT_ATOMS: atom_id res chain seq x y z
N MET A 1 -35.82 23.42 50.35
CA MET A 1 -35.54 22.02 49.99
C MET A 1 -36.78 21.22 50.31
N ALA A 2 -37.65 21.01 49.31
CA ALA A 2 -38.82 20.14 49.43
C ALA A 2 -38.35 18.71 49.11
N THR A 3 -38.52 17.80 50.07
CA THR A 3 -38.24 16.38 49.92
C THR A 3 -39.42 15.73 49.19
N ASP A 4 -39.29 15.59 47.87
CA ASP A 4 -40.18 14.73 47.08
C ASP A 4 -39.99 13.30 47.55
N THR A 5 -40.99 12.81 48.29
CA THR A 5 -41.07 11.42 48.69
C THR A 5 -41.62 10.66 47.49
N PRO A 6 -40.90 9.68 46.91
CA PRO A 6 -41.40 8.94 45.77
C PRO A 6 -42.73 8.26 46.13
N PRO A 7 -43.71 8.22 45.21
CA PRO A 7 -44.98 7.55 45.47
C PRO A 7 -44.71 6.09 45.84
N THR A 8 -45.22 5.69 47.01
CA THR A 8 -45.22 4.29 47.47
C THR A 8 -45.89 3.46 46.39
N ASP A 9 -45.13 2.54 45.77
CA ASP A 9 -45.68 1.61 44.79
C ASP A 9 -46.87 0.86 45.43
N PRO A 10 -47.99 0.68 44.68
CA PRO A 10 -49.12 -0.07 45.18
C PRO A 10 -48.66 -1.47 45.62
N PRO A 11 -49.23 -2.03 46.71
CA PRO A 11 -48.85 -3.35 47.19
C PRO A 11 -48.96 -4.36 46.06
N ALA A 12 -47.93 -5.19 45.91
CA ALA A 12 -47.90 -6.22 44.88
C ALA A 12 -49.18 -7.08 44.99
N PRO A 13 -49.90 -7.32 43.87
CA PRO A 13 -51.16 -8.06 43.92
C PRO A 13 -50.92 -9.45 44.51
N GLU A 14 -51.75 -9.86 45.47
CA GLU A 14 -51.69 -11.21 46.03
C GLU A 14 -51.93 -12.24 44.92
N LEU A 15 -50.95 -13.12 44.72
CA LEU A 15 -51.02 -14.18 43.71
C LEU A 15 -51.53 -15.45 44.35
N ARG A 16 -52.58 -16.02 43.78
CA ARG A 16 -53.14 -17.32 44.17
C ARG A 16 -52.54 -18.44 43.32
N PRO A 17 -52.52 -19.69 43.81
CA PRO A 17 -52.19 -20.83 42.97
C PRO A 17 -53.19 -20.95 41.81
N LEU A 18 -52.76 -21.59 40.72
CA LEU A 18 -53.64 -21.87 39.58
C LEU A 18 -54.91 -22.61 40.04
N PRO A 19 -56.09 -22.26 39.53
CA PRO A 19 -57.35 -22.93 39.86
C PRO A 19 -57.42 -24.37 39.34
N HIS A 20 -56.53 -24.73 38.41
CA HIS A 20 -56.41 -26.07 37.84
C HIS A 20 -54.97 -26.57 38.00
N GLU A 21 -54.81 -27.86 38.33
CA GLU A 21 -53.49 -28.47 38.40
C GLU A 21 -52.87 -28.53 37.00
N MET A 22 -51.68 -27.94 36.85
CA MET A 22 -50.93 -27.88 35.60
C MET A 22 -49.65 -28.68 35.74
N THR A 23 -49.43 -29.64 34.84
CA THR A 23 -48.18 -30.39 34.75
C THR A 23 -47.44 -30.01 33.47
N VAL A 24 -46.13 -29.87 33.57
CA VAL A 24 -45.23 -29.60 32.45
C VAL A 24 -44.24 -30.74 32.38
N THR A 25 -44.24 -31.49 31.28
CA THR A 25 -43.35 -32.64 31.08
C THR A 25 -42.53 -32.47 29.80
N PRO A 26 -41.27 -32.94 29.77
CA PRO A 26 -40.48 -32.92 28.54
C PRO A 26 -41.18 -33.70 27.43
N ARG A 27 -41.26 -33.12 26.23
CA ARG A 27 -41.82 -33.82 25.08
C ARG A 27 -40.84 -34.92 24.62
N PRO A 28 -41.29 -36.17 24.36
CA PRO A 28 -40.40 -37.23 23.89
C PRO A 28 -39.66 -36.82 22.60
N GLY A 29 -38.33 -36.98 22.60
CA GLY A 29 -37.48 -36.59 21.47
C GLY A 29 -37.18 -35.09 21.37
N ALA A 30 -37.66 -34.26 22.31
CA ALA A 30 -37.26 -32.86 22.37
C ALA A 30 -35.83 -32.71 22.91
N GLN A 31 -35.09 -31.77 22.32
CA GLN A 31 -33.74 -31.42 22.76
C GLN A 31 -33.76 -30.68 24.11
N PRO A 32 -32.70 -30.81 24.94
CA PRO A 32 -32.62 -30.11 26.24
C PRO A 32 -32.82 -28.60 26.13
N GLU A 33 -32.34 -27.94 25.06
CA GLU A 33 -32.54 -26.51 24.81
C GLU A 33 -34.03 -26.15 24.65
N LEU A 34 -34.80 -26.98 23.92
CA LEU A 34 -36.24 -26.77 23.71
C LEU A 34 -37.02 -27.07 24.99
N VAL A 35 -36.63 -28.11 25.73
CA VAL A 35 -37.21 -28.45 27.04
C VAL A 35 -37.01 -27.30 28.02
N ALA A 36 -35.78 -26.80 28.17
CA ALA A 36 -35.46 -25.68 29.06
C ALA A 36 -36.19 -24.39 28.65
N PHE A 37 -36.32 -24.12 27.34
CA PHE A 37 -37.13 -23.00 26.85
C PHE A 37 -38.61 -23.20 27.21
N GLY A 38 -39.15 -24.40 26.98
CA GLY A 38 -40.53 -24.76 27.29
C GLY A 38 -40.86 -24.63 28.78
N GLU A 39 -39.99 -25.14 29.65
CA GLU A 39 -40.13 -25.00 31.11
C GLU A 39 -40.15 -23.53 31.53
N ARG A 40 -39.18 -22.72 31.08
CA ARG A 40 -39.18 -21.26 31.35
C ARG A 40 -40.38 -20.54 30.74
N TYR A 41 -40.88 -21.03 29.61
CA TYR A 41 -42.08 -20.50 28.95
C TYR A 41 -43.35 -20.82 29.74
N TRP A 42 -43.43 -21.92 30.48
CA TRP A 42 -44.62 -22.22 31.30
C TRP A 42 -44.44 -21.90 32.79
N ASP A 43 -43.26 -21.42 33.21
CA ASP A 43 -42.96 -20.98 34.57
C ASP A 43 -43.75 -19.71 34.96
N LEU A 44 -44.60 -19.85 35.98
CA LEU A 44 -45.51 -18.81 36.48
C LEU A 44 -45.41 -18.68 37.99
N LEU A 45 -45.71 -17.47 38.48
CA LEU A 45 -45.70 -17.11 39.89
C LEU A 45 -47.07 -17.35 40.55
N GLY A 46 -48.15 -17.25 39.78
CA GLY A 46 -49.51 -17.47 40.24
C GLY A 46 -50.53 -16.72 39.37
N VAL A 47 -51.75 -16.63 39.86
CA VAL A 47 -52.89 -15.98 39.18
C VAL A 47 -53.44 -14.87 40.08
N ASN A 48 -53.74 -13.71 39.50
CA ASN A 48 -54.38 -12.62 40.23
C ASN A 48 -55.92 -12.83 40.33
N ASP A 49 -56.60 -11.99 41.10
CA ASP A 49 -58.06 -12.08 41.31
C ASP A 49 -58.88 -11.93 40.00
N ASP A 50 -58.34 -11.23 39.00
CA ASP A 50 -58.96 -11.08 37.66
C ASP A 50 -58.68 -12.26 36.71
N GLY A 51 -58.06 -13.34 37.20
CA GLY A 51 -57.70 -14.51 36.39
C GLY A 51 -56.52 -14.31 35.42
N ARG A 52 -55.75 -13.23 35.55
CA ARG A 52 -54.49 -13.00 34.80
C ARG A 52 -53.34 -13.75 35.45
N ILE A 53 -52.54 -14.43 34.63
CA ILE A 53 -51.37 -15.19 35.10
C ILE A 53 -50.16 -14.26 35.18
N ALA A 54 -49.50 -14.26 36.33
CA ALA A 54 -48.21 -13.61 36.51
C ALA A 54 -47.10 -14.57 36.09
N TRP A 55 -46.58 -14.39 34.87
CA TRP A 55 -45.46 -15.19 34.36
C TRP A 55 -44.14 -14.74 35.00
N LYS A 56 -43.27 -15.70 35.35
CA LYS A 56 -41.96 -15.37 35.94
C LYS A 56 -41.06 -14.60 34.97
N GLN A 57 -41.17 -14.90 33.68
CA GLN A 57 -40.49 -14.18 32.60
C GLN A 57 -41.42 -13.99 31.41
N GLY A 58 -41.37 -12.82 30.78
CA GLY A 58 -42.07 -12.56 29.52
C GLY A 58 -41.47 -13.37 28.37
N ALA A 59 -42.29 -13.91 27.46
CA ALA A 59 -41.86 -14.84 26.42
C ALA A 59 -40.67 -14.34 25.57
N ARG A 60 -40.64 -13.04 25.20
CA ARG A 60 -39.54 -12.42 24.44
C ARG A 60 -38.24 -12.22 25.23
N ARG A 61 -38.29 -12.30 26.57
CA ARG A 61 -37.10 -12.20 27.43
C ARG A 61 -36.44 -13.56 27.67
N ILE A 62 -37.11 -14.67 27.34
CA ILE A 62 -36.54 -16.01 27.48
C ILE A 62 -35.46 -16.23 26.42
N ASP A 63 -35.79 -15.94 25.17
CA ASP A 63 -34.86 -15.84 24.04
C ASP A 63 -35.40 -14.83 23.00
N PRO A 64 -34.76 -13.67 22.83
CA PRO A 64 -35.22 -12.64 21.90
C PRO A 64 -35.05 -13.02 20.42
N ALA A 65 -34.24 -14.03 20.09
CA ALA A 65 -34.04 -14.49 18.71
C ALA A 65 -35.22 -15.35 18.21
N ILE A 66 -36.13 -15.78 19.09
CA ILE A 66 -37.25 -16.65 18.75
C ILE A 66 -38.49 -15.84 18.39
N SER A 67 -38.89 -15.91 17.11
CA SER A 67 -40.06 -15.21 16.58
C SER A 67 -41.40 -15.81 17.01
N GLN A 68 -41.45 -17.12 17.31
CA GLN A 68 -42.66 -17.86 17.66
C GLN A 68 -42.49 -18.68 18.94
N PRO A 69 -42.42 -18.03 20.12
CA PRO A 69 -42.06 -18.69 21.37
C PRO A 69 -43.04 -19.79 21.81
N HIS A 70 -44.33 -19.67 21.47
CA HIS A 70 -45.32 -20.70 21.79
C HIS A 70 -45.09 -22.01 21.01
N ILE A 71 -44.63 -21.94 19.76
CA ILE A 71 -44.30 -23.13 18.96
C ILE A 71 -43.04 -23.79 19.50
N THR A 72 -42.00 -23.01 19.80
CA THR A 72 -40.77 -23.51 20.42
C THR A 72 -41.07 -24.19 21.76
N ALA A 73 -41.88 -23.56 22.61
CA ALA A 73 -42.27 -24.14 23.89
C ALA A 73 -43.06 -25.44 23.73
N ALA A 74 -44.06 -25.46 22.83
CA ALA A 74 -44.86 -26.66 22.58
C ALA A 74 -44.03 -27.80 21.95
N ALA A 75 -42.99 -27.48 21.19
CA ALA A 75 -42.02 -28.46 20.68
C ALA A 75 -41.11 -29.02 21.78
N GLY A 76 -40.85 -28.25 22.84
CA GLY A 76 -40.00 -28.66 23.96
C GLY A 76 -40.71 -29.46 25.04
N VAL A 77 -41.92 -29.04 25.42
CA VAL A 77 -42.66 -29.62 26.54
C VAL A 77 -44.11 -29.90 26.18
N VAL A 78 -44.72 -30.83 26.91
CA VAL A 78 -46.16 -31.07 26.94
C VAL A 78 -46.70 -30.42 28.21
N VAL A 79 -47.73 -29.59 28.05
CA VAL A 79 -48.45 -28.99 29.17
C VAL A 79 -49.83 -29.58 29.24
N GLU A 80 -50.22 -30.01 30.42
CA GLU A 80 -51.50 -30.66 30.67
C GLU A 80 -52.20 -29.96 31.84
N VAL A 81 -53.48 -29.65 31.66
CA VAL A 81 -54.31 -29.01 32.68
C VAL A 81 -55.40 -30.00 33.10
N ALA A 82 -55.31 -30.45 34.35
CA ALA A 82 -56.20 -31.47 34.90
C ALA A 82 -57.65 -30.97 35.01
N GLY A 83 -58.60 -31.89 34.89
CA GLY A 83 -60.03 -31.60 35.03
C GLY A 83 -60.67 -30.85 33.84
N GLN A 84 -59.91 -30.59 32.78
CA GLN A 84 -60.40 -29.93 31.56
C GLN A 84 -60.31 -30.87 30.36
N ALA A 85 -61.29 -30.79 29.47
CA ALA A 85 -61.34 -31.53 28.20
C ALA A 85 -61.28 -30.57 27.01
N CYS A 86 -60.67 -30.99 25.91
CA CYS A 86 -60.75 -30.22 24.67
C CYS A 86 -62.18 -30.22 24.12
N ALA A 87 -62.71 -29.04 23.77
CA ALA A 87 -64.03 -28.90 23.17
C ALA A 87 -64.16 -29.60 21.81
N ASP A 88 -63.06 -29.73 21.05
CA ASP A 88 -63.06 -30.30 19.71
C ASP A 88 -62.83 -31.82 19.72
N CYS A 89 -61.76 -32.30 20.38
CA CYS A 89 -61.38 -33.72 20.38
C CYS A 89 -61.77 -34.49 21.66
N GLY A 90 -62.32 -33.83 22.69
CA GLY A 90 -62.67 -34.48 23.97
C GLY A 90 -61.48 -34.96 24.81
N LEU A 91 -60.23 -34.69 24.38
CA LEU A 91 -59.03 -35.17 25.04
C LEU A 91 -58.86 -34.56 26.44
N THR A 92 -58.64 -35.41 27.44
CA THR A 92 -58.35 -35.08 28.85
C THR A 92 -57.03 -35.73 29.28
N PRO A 93 -56.09 -35.02 29.93
CA PRO A 93 -56.16 -33.60 30.30
C PRO A 93 -56.00 -32.65 29.10
N TRP A 94 -56.56 -31.45 29.19
CA TRP A 94 -56.50 -30.45 28.12
C TRP A 94 -55.09 -29.86 27.97
N GLN A 95 -54.63 -29.71 26.73
CA GLN A 95 -53.30 -29.19 26.43
C GLN A 95 -53.38 -27.76 25.84
N PRO A 96 -52.97 -26.71 26.57
CA PRO A 96 -53.06 -25.33 26.10
C PRO A 96 -52.07 -25.07 24.95
N ARG A 97 -52.53 -24.36 23.91
CA ARG A 97 -51.70 -24.02 22.74
C ARG A 97 -50.75 -22.83 22.97
N SER A 98 -51.05 -21.98 23.95
CA SER A 98 -50.27 -20.79 24.28
C SER A 98 -50.61 -20.29 25.68
N ARG A 99 -49.78 -19.38 26.22
CA ARG A 99 -50.05 -18.68 27.48
C ARG A 99 -51.41 -17.99 27.50
N THR A 100 -51.83 -17.38 26.38
CA THR A 100 -53.12 -16.70 26.25
C THR A 100 -54.29 -17.67 26.43
N ALA A 101 -54.20 -18.87 25.86
CA ALA A 101 -55.24 -19.89 26.02
C ALA A 101 -55.37 -20.35 27.48
N LEU A 102 -54.25 -20.46 28.21
CA LEU A 102 -54.27 -20.79 29.64
C LEU A 102 -54.85 -19.63 30.48
N GLU A 103 -54.51 -18.38 30.15
CA GLU A 103 -55.08 -17.20 30.82
C GLU A 103 -56.60 -17.09 30.59
N GLU A 104 -57.10 -17.37 29.40
CA GLU A 104 -58.55 -17.38 29.11
C GLU A 104 -59.28 -18.40 29.98
N LEU A 105 -58.73 -19.62 30.10
CA LEU A 105 -59.25 -20.64 31.00
C LEU A 105 -59.29 -20.15 32.46
N CYS A 106 -58.23 -19.50 32.94
CA CYS A 106 -58.16 -18.97 34.31
C CYS A 106 -59.19 -17.84 34.58
N ARG A 107 -59.67 -17.15 33.53
CA ARG A 107 -60.74 -16.14 33.64
C ARG A 107 -62.15 -16.75 33.60
N GLY A 108 -62.26 -18.08 33.65
CA GLY A 108 -63.54 -18.79 33.54
C GLY A 108 -64.15 -18.75 32.14
N ILE A 109 -63.39 -18.31 31.14
CA ILE A 109 -63.79 -18.39 29.74
C ILE A 109 -63.50 -19.82 29.32
N ALA A 110 -64.56 -20.59 29.01
CA ALA A 110 -64.39 -21.93 28.47
C ALA A 110 -63.43 -21.86 27.28
N PRO A 111 -62.38 -22.72 27.22
CA PRO A 111 -61.39 -22.65 26.17
C PRO A 111 -62.08 -22.89 24.84
N ALA A 112 -62.39 -21.80 24.12
CA ALA A 112 -63.16 -21.80 22.89
C ALA A 112 -62.35 -22.31 21.69
N GLY A 113 -61.32 -23.11 21.94
CA GLY A 113 -60.28 -23.42 20.99
C GLY A 113 -59.70 -24.81 21.11
N ARG A 114 -59.16 -25.25 19.97
CA ARG A 114 -58.40 -26.48 19.78
C ARG A 114 -57.28 -26.59 20.80
N CYS A 115 -57.14 -27.77 21.41
CA CYS A 115 -55.93 -28.10 22.17
C CYS A 115 -54.74 -28.28 21.20
N VAL A 116 -53.53 -28.39 21.75
CA VAL A 116 -52.31 -28.63 20.95
C VAL A 116 -52.49 -29.80 19.97
N ALA A 117 -53.13 -30.90 20.38
CA ALA A 117 -53.34 -32.08 19.51
C ALA A 117 -54.35 -31.84 18.37
N CYS A 118 -55.25 -30.87 18.53
CA CYS A 118 -56.29 -30.53 17.57
C CYS A 118 -55.84 -29.40 16.59
N ASP A 119 -54.69 -28.75 16.82
CA ASP A 119 -54.16 -27.65 16.00
C ASP A 119 -53.09 -28.18 15.01
N GLU A 120 -53.51 -28.50 13.78
CA GLU A 120 -52.66 -29.12 12.75
C GLU A 120 -51.48 -28.24 12.35
N ASP A 121 -51.69 -26.93 12.21
CA ASP A 121 -50.62 -25.98 11.88
C ASP A 121 -49.55 -25.94 12.98
N LEU A 122 -49.98 -25.95 14.25
CA LEU A 122 -49.07 -26.02 15.39
C LEU A 122 -48.32 -27.36 15.43
N GLN A 123 -49.00 -28.49 15.19
CA GLN A 123 -48.36 -29.81 15.12
C GLN A 123 -47.30 -29.88 14.01
N ILE A 124 -47.61 -29.39 12.81
CA ILE A 124 -46.68 -29.32 11.68
C ILE A 124 -45.47 -28.43 12.04
N ALA A 125 -45.72 -27.26 12.66
CA ALA A 125 -44.67 -26.35 13.05
C ALA A 125 -43.77 -26.93 14.17
N MET A 126 -44.34 -27.63 15.14
CA MET A 126 -43.61 -28.36 16.19
C MET A 126 -42.78 -29.50 15.60
N ALA A 127 -43.34 -30.29 14.68
CA ALA A 127 -42.62 -31.38 14.01
C ALA A 127 -41.39 -30.84 13.25
N ARG A 128 -41.51 -29.68 12.58
CA ARG A 128 -40.37 -29.00 11.94
C ARG A 128 -39.31 -28.54 12.95
N GLN A 129 -39.69 -28.17 14.16
CA GLN A 129 -38.76 -27.79 15.22
C GLN A 129 -38.00 -28.99 15.79
N ILE A 130 -38.64 -30.16 15.86
CA ILE A 130 -38.10 -31.41 16.41
C ILE A 130 -37.33 -32.22 15.35
N ASP A 131 -37.55 -31.96 14.05
CA ASP A 131 -36.87 -32.65 12.94
C ASP A 131 -35.32 -32.64 13.11
N PRO A 132 -34.68 -33.82 13.26
CA PRO A 132 -33.23 -33.94 13.39
C PRO A 132 -32.45 -33.29 12.23
N ALA A 133 -32.98 -33.29 11.01
CA ALA A 133 -32.32 -32.66 9.87
C ALA A 133 -32.38 -31.13 9.94
N ALA A 134 -33.51 -30.55 10.38
CA ALA A 134 -33.61 -29.13 10.68
C ALA A 134 -32.74 -28.72 11.87
N GLN A 135 -32.56 -29.60 12.86
CA GLN A 135 -31.67 -29.38 14.00
C GLN A 135 -30.19 -29.40 13.57
N ALA A 136 -29.75 -30.43 12.84
CA ALA A 136 -28.39 -30.52 12.32
C ALA A 136 -28.04 -29.31 11.45
N ARG A 137 -28.97 -28.86 10.59
CA ARG A 137 -28.80 -27.62 9.81
C ARG A 137 -28.60 -26.39 10.70
N ARG A 138 -29.42 -26.19 11.73
CA ARG A 138 -29.28 -25.05 12.65
C ARG A 138 -27.98 -25.12 13.45
N ALA A 139 -27.58 -26.29 13.91
CA ALA A 139 -26.30 -26.49 14.59
C ALA A 139 -25.13 -26.13 13.65
N ALA A 140 -25.16 -26.61 12.41
CA ALA A 140 -24.17 -26.26 11.39
C ALA A 140 -24.14 -24.76 11.09
N THR A 141 -25.30 -24.10 10.96
CA THR A 141 -25.39 -22.65 10.77
C THR A 141 -24.83 -21.88 11.97
N ARG A 142 -25.13 -22.31 13.21
CA ARG A 142 -24.55 -21.69 14.43
C ARG A 142 -23.03 -21.87 14.47
N GLN A 143 -22.52 -23.04 14.10
CA GLN A 143 -21.09 -23.31 14.04
C GLN A 143 -20.40 -22.46 12.96
N GLN A 144 -20.97 -22.36 11.76
CA GLN A 144 -20.47 -21.48 10.70
C GLN A 144 -20.49 -20.00 11.13
N ALA A 145 -21.57 -19.54 11.76
CA ALA A 145 -21.66 -18.17 12.28
C ALA A 145 -20.59 -17.90 13.35
N ALA A 146 -20.35 -18.84 14.27
CA ALA A 146 -19.29 -18.74 15.27
C ALA A 146 -17.89 -18.72 14.64
N GLN A 147 -17.66 -19.55 13.61
CA GLN A 147 -16.40 -19.56 12.86
C GLN A 147 -16.16 -18.23 12.13
N HIS A 148 -17.17 -17.70 11.43
CA HIS A 148 -17.08 -16.41 10.76
C HIS A 148 -16.90 -15.24 11.73
N ALA A 149 -17.57 -15.27 12.89
CA ALA A 149 -17.38 -14.28 13.94
C ALA A 149 -15.96 -14.32 14.51
N GLY A 150 -15.44 -15.52 14.78
CA GLY A 150 -14.05 -15.73 15.21
C GLY A 150 -13.04 -15.22 14.19
N GLN A 151 -13.21 -15.55 12.92
CA GLN A 151 -12.35 -15.07 11.84
C GLN A 151 -12.41 -13.55 11.68
N SER A 152 -13.60 -12.95 11.77
CA SER A 152 -13.78 -11.50 11.68
C SER A 152 -13.11 -10.78 12.85
N ARG A 153 -13.23 -11.33 14.07
CA ARG A 153 -12.54 -10.82 15.25
C ARG A 153 -11.02 -10.95 15.10
N ALA A 154 -10.51 -12.11 14.68
CA ALA A 154 -9.09 -12.31 14.43
C ALA A 154 -8.55 -11.33 13.38
N ARG A 155 -9.28 -11.10 12.29
CA ARG A 155 -8.93 -10.10 11.29
C ARG A 155 -8.85 -8.68 11.87
N ALA A 156 -9.79 -8.30 12.73
CA ALA A 156 -9.78 -6.98 13.37
C ALA A 156 -8.60 -6.82 14.33
N VAL A 157 -8.31 -7.84 15.16
CA VAL A 157 -7.16 -7.83 16.08
C VAL A 157 -5.85 -7.82 15.30
N TRP A 158 -5.74 -8.60 14.21
CA TRP A 158 -4.55 -8.64 13.37
C TRP A 158 -4.27 -7.29 12.71
N ARG A 159 -5.30 -6.66 12.12
CA ARG A 159 -5.16 -5.31 11.55
C ARG A 159 -4.71 -4.30 12.61
N ALA A 160 -5.25 -4.37 13.82
CA ALA A 160 -4.82 -3.50 14.91
C ALA A 160 -3.35 -3.75 15.30
N ALA A 161 -2.91 -5.01 15.36
CA ALA A 161 -1.52 -5.36 15.62
C ALA A 161 -0.58 -4.85 14.51
N CYS A 162 -0.95 -5.00 13.23
CA CYS A 162 -0.19 -4.44 12.11
C CYS A 162 -0.09 -2.91 12.21
N GLN A 163 -1.16 -2.23 12.63
CA GLN A 163 -1.14 -0.78 12.79
C GLN A 163 -0.16 -0.37 13.89
N VAL A 164 -0.19 -1.06 15.04
CA VAL A 164 0.77 -0.80 16.12
C VAL A 164 2.21 -1.01 15.64
N ALA A 165 2.49 -2.12 14.94
CA ALA A 165 3.81 -2.40 14.40
C ALA A 165 4.27 -1.32 13.40
N ALA A 166 3.38 -0.82 12.53
CA ALA A 166 3.70 0.28 11.62
C ALA A 166 4.00 1.60 12.37
N GLN A 167 3.26 1.90 13.44
CA GLN A 167 3.49 3.07 14.28
C GLN A 167 4.81 2.99 15.05
N GLU A 168 5.20 1.79 15.50
CA GLU A 168 6.49 1.53 16.17
C GLU A 168 7.67 1.62 15.20
N ALA A 169 7.54 1.10 13.97
CA ALA A 169 8.56 1.19 12.93
C ALA A 169 8.75 2.63 12.41
N HIS A 170 7.68 3.43 12.40
CA HIS A 170 7.68 4.81 11.88
C HIS A 170 7.13 5.80 12.93
N PRO A 171 7.85 6.03 14.05
CA PRO A 171 7.36 6.87 15.11
C PRO A 171 7.30 8.34 14.67
N LEU A 172 6.36 9.08 15.26
CA LEU A 172 6.28 10.52 15.08
C LEU A 172 7.31 11.22 15.96
N VAL A 173 8.41 11.66 15.35
CA VAL A 173 9.50 12.35 16.04
C VAL A 173 9.73 13.71 15.40
N LEU A 174 9.65 14.76 16.21
CA LEU A 174 9.94 16.12 15.80
C LEU A 174 11.31 16.54 16.33
N HIS A 175 12.12 17.10 15.45
CA HIS A 175 13.43 17.67 15.73
C HIS A 175 13.35 19.20 15.80
N PRO A 176 14.27 19.87 16.52
CA PRO A 176 14.36 21.32 16.53
C PRO A 176 14.54 21.90 15.12
N ALA A 177 13.86 23.01 14.81
CA ALA A 177 13.98 23.66 13.50
C ALA A 177 15.43 24.08 13.15
N SER A 178 16.29 24.27 14.15
CA SER A 178 17.70 24.60 13.95
C SER A 178 18.50 23.50 13.23
N THR A 179 18.06 22.23 13.30
CA THR A 179 18.75 21.13 12.60
C THR A 179 18.41 21.08 11.11
N LEU A 180 17.46 21.90 10.62
CA LEU A 180 17.15 21.98 9.19
C LEU A 180 18.35 22.42 8.36
N SER A 181 19.18 23.34 8.89
CA SER A 181 20.38 23.84 8.20
C SER A 181 21.44 22.78 7.92
N GLU A 182 21.42 21.67 8.67
CA GLU A 182 22.31 20.52 8.48
C GLU A 182 21.81 19.58 7.38
N ARG A 183 20.55 19.73 6.95
CA ARG A 183 19.97 18.92 5.87
C ARG A 183 20.31 19.55 4.54
N GLN A 184 20.94 18.77 3.68
CA GLN A 184 21.25 19.15 2.33
C GLN A 184 20.71 18.08 1.40
N ALA A 185 20.12 18.50 0.29
CA ALA A 185 19.74 17.65 -0.81
C ALA A 185 20.02 18.36 -2.13
N SER A 186 19.92 17.63 -3.24
CA SER A 186 20.01 18.22 -4.56
C SER A 186 18.91 19.27 -4.76
N VAL A 187 19.15 20.25 -5.64
CA VAL A 187 18.16 21.28 -6.00
C VAL A 187 16.84 20.67 -6.45
N GLU A 188 16.92 19.55 -7.17
CA GLU A 188 15.77 18.77 -7.64
C GLU A 188 14.93 18.20 -6.49
N VAL A 189 15.57 17.56 -5.51
CA VAL A 189 14.88 17.00 -4.33
C VAL A 189 14.30 18.11 -3.45
N GLU A 190 15.06 19.19 -3.22
CA GLU A 190 14.58 20.35 -2.45
C GLU A 190 13.39 21.03 -3.15
N ALA A 191 13.43 21.18 -4.47
CA ALA A 191 12.31 21.74 -5.24
C ALA A 191 11.09 20.83 -5.21
N ALA A 192 11.27 19.51 -5.33
CA ALA A 192 10.17 18.55 -5.19
C ALA A 192 9.55 18.59 -3.79
N ALA A 193 10.37 18.69 -2.74
CA ALA A 193 9.91 18.86 -1.38
C ALA A 193 9.08 20.15 -1.21
N LEU A 194 9.56 21.27 -1.73
CA LEU A 194 8.82 22.53 -1.71
C LEU A 194 7.52 22.46 -2.52
N ALA A 195 7.53 21.74 -3.65
CA ALA A 195 6.34 21.55 -4.48
C ALA A 195 5.31 20.70 -3.72
N CYS A 196 5.80 19.71 -2.98
CA CYS A 196 4.98 18.90 -2.11
C CYS A 196 4.25 19.77 -1.06
N LEU A 197 4.99 20.63 -0.34
CA LEU A 197 4.42 21.50 0.69
C LEU A 197 3.35 22.47 0.17
N ARG A 198 3.51 22.98 -1.06
CA ARG A 198 2.65 24.04 -1.62
C ARG A 198 1.45 23.54 -2.41
N TYR A 199 1.51 22.33 -2.94
CA TYR A 199 0.47 21.78 -3.82
C TYR A 199 -0.27 20.56 -3.23
N ALA A 200 0.12 20.09 -2.05
CA ALA A 200 -0.62 19.06 -1.33
C ALA A 200 -2.06 19.50 -1.00
N LEU A 201 -2.99 18.53 -0.96
CA LEU A 201 -4.39 18.77 -0.58
C LEU A 201 -4.56 19.19 0.88
N ALA A 202 -3.66 18.74 1.75
CA ALA A 202 -3.61 19.07 3.17
C ALA A 202 -2.15 19.25 3.58
N THR A 203 -1.90 20.09 4.58
CA THR A 203 -0.55 20.43 5.03
C THR A 203 -0.04 19.51 6.14
N ALA A 204 -0.92 18.82 6.87
CA ALA A 204 -0.56 17.97 8.00
C ALA A 204 -1.67 16.97 8.37
N PRO A 205 -1.43 15.64 8.30
CA PRO A 205 -0.35 15.03 7.53
C PRO A 205 -0.52 15.34 6.02
N ILE A 206 0.58 15.30 5.29
CA ILE A 206 0.56 15.43 3.84
C ILE A 206 0.07 14.09 3.28
N PRO A 207 -1.00 14.07 2.47
CA PRO A 207 -1.59 12.82 1.99
C PRO A 207 -0.65 12.10 1.01
N ALA A 208 -0.85 10.79 0.91
CA ALA A 208 -0.21 9.91 -0.07
C ALA A 208 -0.22 10.49 -1.49
N LEU A 209 0.89 10.34 -2.22
CA LEU A 209 1.11 10.94 -3.54
C LEU A 209 0.13 10.40 -4.60
N ASP A 210 -0.35 9.16 -4.46
CA ASP A 210 -1.33 8.57 -5.37
C ASP A 210 -2.75 9.16 -5.23
N GLN A 211 -3.01 9.90 -4.16
CA GLN A 211 -4.27 10.61 -3.92
C GLN A 211 -4.28 12.03 -4.48
N TRP A 212 -3.18 12.47 -5.10
CA TRP A 212 -3.04 13.86 -5.51
C TRP A 212 -3.78 14.16 -6.81
N PRO A 213 -4.51 15.30 -6.90
CA PRO A 213 -5.22 15.67 -8.11
C PRO A 213 -4.25 16.09 -9.24
N ARG A 214 -3.05 16.54 -8.88
CA ARG A 214 -1.97 16.88 -9.81
C ARG A 214 -0.75 16.05 -9.45
N PRO A 215 -0.10 15.39 -10.41
CA PRO A 215 1.09 14.63 -10.10
C PRO A 215 2.21 15.57 -9.63
N LEU A 216 3.05 15.08 -8.72
CA LEU A 216 4.18 15.85 -8.20
C LEU A 216 5.14 16.26 -9.32
N SER A 217 5.52 15.30 -10.16
CA SER A 217 6.36 15.51 -11.34
C SER A 217 5.67 14.99 -12.61
N PRO A 218 6.19 15.26 -13.82
CA PRO A 218 5.55 14.80 -15.05
C PRO A 218 5.63 13.28 -15.26
N SER A 219 6.54 12.58 -14.57
CA SER A 219 6.73 11.13 -14.69
C SER A 219 6.45 10.42 -13.34
N PRO A 220 5.72 9.29 -13.33
CA PRO A 220 5.53 8.49 -12.12
C PRO A 220 6.85 7.95 -11.54
N ASP A 221 7.75 7.46 -12.39
CA ASP A 221 9.05 6.93 -11.97
C ASP A 221 9.92 8.04 -11.36
N TRP A 222 9.84 9.24 -11.94
CA TRP A 222 10.53 10.39 -11.40
C TRP A 222 9.93 10.83 -10.07
N THR A 223 8.60 10.79 -9.92
CA THR A 223 7.92 11.05 -8.64
C THR A 223 8.40 10.11 -7.54
N LEU A 224 8.59 8.82 -7.85
CA LEU A 224 9.16 7.84 -6.92
C LEU A 224 10.60 8.16 -6.54
N ALA A 225 11.44 8.53 -7.52
CA ALA A 225 12.83 8.91 -7.27
C ALA A 225 12.92 10.16 -6.38
N LEU A 226 12.11 11.18 -6.65
CA LEU A 226 12.02 12.40 -5.82
C LEU A 226 11.55 12.09 -4.39
N ALA A 227 10.54 11.24 -4.25
CA ALA A 227 10.03 10.84 -2.95
C ALA A 227 11.05 10.02 -2.13
N ARG A 228 11.84 9.18 -2.81
CA ARG A 228 12.97 8.50 -2.19
C ARG A 228 14.04 9.49 -1.75
N GLY A 229 14.41 10.43 -2.62
CA GLY A 229 15.43 11.44 -2.34
C GLY A 229 15.10 12.32 -1.14
N TRP A 230 13.85 12.81 -1.03
CA TRP A 230 13.48 13.63 0.14
C TRP A 230 13.40 12.82 1.45
N TYR A 231 13.18 11.51 1.35
CA TYR A 231 13.10 10.62 2.50
C TYR A 231 14.51 10.30 3.01
N GLN A 232 15.42 9.99 2.10
CA GLN A 232 16.86 9.80 2.39
C GLN A 232 17.49 11.08 2.95
N ALA A 233 17.17 12.24 2.38
CA ALA A 233 17.56 13.56 2.91
C ALA A 233 16.85 13.93 4.22
N ARG A 234 15.93 13.08 4.71
CA ARG A 234 15.12 13.27 5.92
C ARG A 234 14.34 14.59 5.93
N LEU A 235 13.94 15.10 4.76
CA LEU A 235 13.06 16.28 4.65
C LEU A 235 11.62 15.91 5.03
N PHE A 236 11.21 14.67 4.74
CA PHE A 236 9.95 14.08 5.18
C PHE A 236 10.18 12.70 5.78
N ASN A 237 9.31 12.35 6.73
CA ASN A 237 9.21 11.01 7.30
C ASN A 237 7.81 10.43 7.04
N VAL A 238 7.71 9.10 7.10
CA VAL A 238 6.44 8.37 7.02
C VAL A 238 5.59 8.65 8.26
N HIS A 239 4.37 9.11 8.07
CA HIS A 239 3.45 9.36 9.16
C HIS A 239 2.92 8.03 9.74
N PRO A 240 2.88 7.85 11.07
CA PRO A 240 2.43 6.60 11.71
C PRO A 240 0.98 6.22 11.41
N ASP A 241 0.13 7.20 11.10
CA ASP A 241 -1.28 6.98 10.72
C ASP A 241 -1.47 6.81 9.20
N SER A 242 -0.44 6.36 8.47
CA SER A 242 -0.61 5.88 7.10
C SER A 242 -1.48 4.62 7.10
N ASP A 243 -2.25 4.40 6.02
CA ASP A 243 -3.07 3.20 5.89
C ASP A 243 -2.17 1.95 5.78
N LEU A 244 -2.67 0.80 6.26
CA LEU A 244 -1.94 -0.46 6.26
C LEU A 244 -1.59 -0.95 4.87
N ASP A 245 -2.34 -0.55 3.85
CA ASP A 245 -2.05 -0.88 2.45
C ASP A 245 -0.84 -0.13 1.87
N ALA A 246 -0.30 0.85 2.62
CA ALA A 246 0.96 1.50 2.34
C ALA A 246 2.17 0.72 2.87
N PHE A 247 1.96 -0.24 3.77
CA PHE A 247 3.02 -1.03 4.39
C PHE A 247 3.03 -2.46 3.84
N VAL A 248 4.22 -3.03 3.72
CA VAL A 248 4.37 -4.46 3.45
C VAL A 248 4.20 -5.18 4.78
N THR A 249 3.04 -5.79 4.99
CA THR A 249 2.70 -6.49 6.24
C THR A 249 2.37 -7.96 5.96
N PRO A 250 2.67 -8.87 6.91
CA PRO A 250 2.28 -10.27 6.76
C PRO A 250 0.75 -10.41 6.71
N THR A 251 0.28 -11.39 5.93
CA THR A 251 -1.15 -11.64 5.80
C THR A 251 -1.73 -12.32 7.04
N LEU A 252 -3.05 -12.25 7.22
CA LEU A 252 -3.72 -12.98 8.32
C LEU A 252 -3.50 -14.50 8.18
N ASP A 253 -3.42 -15.01 6.94
CA ASP A 253 -3.23 -16.43 6.71
C ASP A 253 -1.81 -16.87 7.12
N GLU A 254 -0.79 -16.08 6.79
CA GLU A 254 0.58 -16.26 7.30
C GLU A 254 0.65 -16.19 8.83
N ALA A 255 -0.09 -15.26 9.45
CA ALA A 255 -0.16 -15.15 10.91
C ALA A 255 -0.80 -16.40 11.54
N VAL A 256 -1.89 -16.92 10.96
CA VAL A 256 -2.52 -18.18 11.38
C VAL A 256 -1.57 -19.35 11.20
N GLU A 257 -0.80 -19.37 10.12
CA GLU A 257 0.22 -20.40 9.89
C GLU A 257 1.37 -20.31 10.90
N SER A 258 1.70 -19.12 11.39
CA SER A 258 2.73 -18.95 12.44
C SER A 258 2.26 -19.38 13.83
N ALA A 259 0.96 -19.48 14.08
CA ALA A 259 0.41 -19.77 15.41
C ALA A 259 0.72 -21.21 15.86
N THR A 260 1.22 -21.35 17.09
CA THR A 260 1.54 -22.65 17.69
C THR A 260 0.31 -23.46 18.09
N ASP A 261 -0.82 -22.79 18.35
CA ASP A 261 -2.10 -23.43 18.63
C ASP A 261 -3.20 -22.92 17.68
N ARG A 262 -3.78 -23.84 16.89
CA ARG A 262 -4.85 -23.56 15.92
C ARG A 262 -6.18 -24.22 16.29
N SER A 263 -6.33 -24.66 17.53
CA SER A 263 -7.53 -25.32 18.03
C SER A 263 -8.77 -24.42 18.03
N SER A 264 -8.56 -23.11 18.15
CA SER A 264 -9.61 -22.08 18.08
C SER A 264 -9.02 -20.75 17.61
N TRP A 265 -9.87 -19.83 17.14
CA TRP A 265 -9.45 -18.47 16.80
C TRP A 265 -8.86 -17.71 17.99
N GLU A 266 -9.29 -18.00 19.22
CA GLU A 266 -8.74 -17.38 20.44
C GLU A 266 -7.31 -17.86 20.70
N ALA A 267 -7.08 -19.17 20.61
CA ALA A 267 -5.74 -19.76 20.73
C ALA A 267 -4.78 -19.26 19.62
N VAL A 268 -5.28 -19.08 18.39
CA VAL A 268 -4.49 -18.49 17.29
C VAL A 268 -4.04 -17.07 17.66
N MET A 269 -4.97 -16.22 18.10
CA MET A 269 -4.65 -14.82 18.44
C MET A 269 -3.65 -14.70 19.61
N ASP A 270 -3.67 -15.67 20.55
CA ASP A 270 -2.77 -15.68 21.69
C ASP A 270 -1.36 -16.20 21.36
N THR A 271 -1.20 -16.90 20.23
CA THR A 271 0.04 -17.61 19.89
C THR A 271 0.63 -17.28 18.52
N TRP A 272 0.00 -16.41 17.73
CA TRP A 272 0.58 -15.94 16.48
C TRP A 272 1.85 -15.11 16.71
N THR A 273 2.69 -15.01 15.69
CA THR A 273 3.86 -14.13 15.75
C THR A 273 3.43 -12.69 15.49
N PRO A 274 3.87 -11.70 16.31
CA PRO A 274 3.56 -10.29 16.05
C PRO A 274 4.03 -9.85 14.65
N PRO A 275 3.26 -8.99 13.95
CA PRO A 275 3.66 -8.51 12.64
C PRO A 275 4.90 -7.62 12.75
N VAL A 276 5.76 -7.70 11.74
CA VAL A 276 6.93 -6.83 11.59
C VAL A 276 6.76 -6.01 10.32
N VAL A 277 6.99 -4.70 10.41
CA VAL A 277 6.87 -3.76 9.30
C VAL A 277 8.25 -3.20 8.97
N ASN A 278 8.85 -3.68 7.88
CA ASN A 278 10.21 -3.32 7.47
C ASN A 278 10.26 -2.50 6.18
N SER A 279 9.16 -2.42 5.44
CA SER A 279 9.11 -1.72 4.16
C SER A 279 7.72 -1.16 3.89
N PHE A 280 7.68 -0.17 3.00
CA PHE A 280 6.49 0.57 2.66
C PHE A 280 6.53 1.05 1.20
N TYR A 281 5.37 1.36 0.65
CA TYR A 281 5.19 1.89 -0.69
C TYR A 281 5.18 3.41 -0.66
N LEU A 282 6.26 4.03 -1.17
CA LEU A 282 6.43 5.50 -1.21
C LEU A 282 5.21 6.29 -1.71
N PRO A 283 4.47 5.87 -2.76
CA PRO A 283 3.30 6.62 -3.21
C PRO A 283 2.12 6.63 -2.25
N ARG A 284 2.04 5.64 -1.35
CA ARG A 284 0.84 5.34 -0.53
C ARG A 284 0.94 5.81 0.91
N VAL A 285 2.14 6.11 1.38
CA VAL A 285 2.34 6.60 2.75
C VAL A 285 1.92 8.06 2.86
N ASN A 286 1.32 8.41 3.99
CA ASN A 286 1.17 9.80 4.40
C ASN A 286 2.53 10.31 4.89
N TRP A 287 2.81 11.58 4.63
CA TRP A 287 4.10 12.21 4.94
C TRP A 287 3.94 13.26 6.05
N TYR A 288 5.00 13.45 6.84
CA TYR A 288 5.12 14.60 7.73
C TYR A 288 6.52 15.19 7.69
N VAL A 289 6.60 16.48 8.01
CA VAL A 289 7.87 17.20 8.15
C VAL A 289 8.37 17.03 9.59
N PRO A 290 9.56 16.46 9.82
CA PRO A 290 10.03 16.13 11.15
C PRO A 290 10.77 17.29 11.84
N TYR A 291 10.61 18.55 11.42
CA TYR A 291 11.33 19.69 11.99
C TYR A 291 10.40 20.80 12.42
N GLY A 292 10.33 21.03 13.73
CA GLY A 292 9.55 22.10 14.32
C GLY A 292 8.92 21.73 15.66
N SER A 293 8.11 22.65 16.20
CA SER A 293 7.45 22.48 17.49
C SER A 293 6.16 21.66 17.42
N SER A 294 5.59 21.48 16.23
CA SER A 294 4.37 20.71 16.00
C SER A 294 4.27 20.26 14.54
N ILE A 295 3.50 19.20 14.28
CA ILE A 295 3.19 18.72 12.92
C ILE A 295 2.51 19.81 12.09
N GLY A 296 1.71 20.68 12.72
CA GLY A 296 1.00 21.75 12.02
C GLY A 296 1.87 22.95 11.63
N THR A 297 3.00 23.18 12.32
CA THR A 297 3.93 24.31 12.07
C THR A 297 5.21 23.90 11.34
N ALA A 298 5.57 22.63 11.38
CA ALA A 298 6.76 22.07 10.74
C ALA A 298 6.77 22.26 9.20
N PRO A 299 5.67 22.04 8.47
CA PRO A 299 5.59 22.30 7.04
C PRO A 299 5.96 23.73 6.65
N GLN A 300 5.50 24.74 7.39
CA GLN A 300 5.79 26.15 7.09
C GLN A 300 7.25 26.51 7.36
N GLN A 301 7.86 25.88 8.37
CA GLN A 301 9.29 26.06 8.67
C GLN A 301 10.15 25.47 7.57
N LEU A 302 9.83 24.25 7.11
CA LEU A 302 10.51 23.65 5.97
C LEU A 302 10.27 24.43 4.67
N ASP A 303 9.05 24.92 4.42
CA ASP A 303 8.75 25.76 3.24
C ASP A 303 9.64 27.01 3.24
N THR A 304 9.69 27.73 4.36
CA THR A 304 10.51 28.95 4.51
C THR A 304 12.00 28.64 4.30
N HIS A 305 12.47 27.53 4.86
CA HIS A 305 13.86 27.09 4.74
C HIS A 305 14.22 26.74 3.29
N LEU A 306 13.41 25.92 2.62
CA LEU A 306 13.63 25.51 1.24
C LEU A 306 13.51 26.70 0.29
N LEU A 307 12.54 27.59 0.49
CA LEU A 307 12.39 28.80 -0.32
C LEU A 307 13.65 29.69 -0.24
N ALA A 308 14.21 29.86 0.96
CA ALA A 308 15.44 30.63 1.13
C ALA A 308 16.66 29.97 0.45
N ARG A 309 16.76 28.64 0.46
CA ARG A 309 17.85 27.89 -0.20
C ARG A 309 17.70 27.78 -1.72
N LEU A 310 16.46 27.83 -2.19
CA LEU A 310 16.10 27.74 -3.61
C LEU A 310 15.91 29.12 -4.27
N ASP A 311 16.19 30.21 -3.55
CA ASP A 311 16.21 31.55 -4.12
C ASP A 311 17.42 31.68 -5.08
N PRO A 312 17.21 31.90 -6.39
CA PRO A 312 18.30 32.04 -7.36
C PRO A 312 19.34 33.11 -6.99
N ALA A 313 18.94 34.15 -6.25
CA ALA A 313 19.83 35.25 -5.85
C ALA A 313 20.88 34.86 -4.80
N VAL A 314 20.69 33.74 -4.08
CA VAL A 314 21.64 33.27 -3.07
C VAL A 314 22.36 31.98 -3.48
N MET A 315 21.98 31.39 -4.60
CA MET A 315 22.58 30.15 -5.11
C MET A 315 24.03 30.35 -5.58
N THR A 316 24.82 29.29 -5.39
CA THR A 316 26.15 29.15 -6.01
C THR A 316 26.01 28.83 -7.50
N GLN A 317 27.10 28.94 -8.26
CA GLN A 317 27.11 28.60 -9.69
C GLN A 317 26.66 27.16 -9.95
N ALA A 318 27.12 26.19 -9.15
CA ALA A 318 26.73 24.79 -9.28
C ALA A 318 25.21 24.61 -9.10
N ARG A 319 24.63 25.19 -8.05
CA ARG A 319 23.19 25.08 -7.78
C ARG A 319 22.34 25.80 -8.83
N GLN A 320 22.80 26.92 -9.38
CA GLN A 320 22.14 27.55 -10.52
C GLN A 320 22.17 26.65 -11.77
N ALA A 321 23.28 25.95 -12.01
CA ALA A 321 23.38 24.98 -13.10
C ALA A 321 22.44 23.78 -12.89
N ASP A 322 22.29 23.30 -11.65
CA ASP A 322 21.31 22.26 -11.30
C ASP A 322 19.87 22.74 -11.53
N LEU A 323 19.56 24.00 -11.17
CA LEU A 323 18.24 24.60 -11.41
C LEU A 323 17.93 24.70 -12.91
N LEU A 324 18.91 25.09 -13.74
CA LEU A 324 18.79 25.12 -15.20
C LEU A 324 18.58 23.72 -15.79
N SER A 325 19.28 22.72 -15.25
CA SER A 325 19.16 21.32 -15.67
C SER A 325 17.79 20.75 -15.29
N LEU A 326 17.29 21.07 -14.09
CA LEU A 326 15.95 20.74 -13.64
C LEU A 326 14.87 21.36 -14.54
N ALA A 327 15.00 22.65 -14.88
CA ALA A 327 14.05 23.32 -15.77
C ALA A 327 14.02 22.70 -17.17
N GLU A 328 15.19 22.35 -17.74
CA GLU A 328 15.28 21.61 -19.01
C GLU A 328 14.59 20.25 -18.91
N ARG A 329 14.89 19.47 -17.87
CA ARG A 329 14.28 18.15 -17.65
C ARG A 329 12.76 18.25 -17.52
N LEU A 330 12.24 19.24 -16.79
CA LEU A 330 10.81 19.49 -16.66
C LEU A 330 10.15 19.78 -18.01
N ILE A 331 10.78 20.60 -18.87
CA ILE A 331 10.25 20.86 -20.22
C ILE A 331 10.16 19.55 -21.02
N GLY A 332 11.22 18.76 -21.02
CA GLY A 332 11.25 17.51 -21.78
C GLY A 332 10.25 16.47 -21.25
N GLU A 333 10.19 16.26 -19.93
CA GLU A 333 9.30 15.27 -19.30
C GLU A 333 7.82 15.67 -19.42
N GLU A 334 7.49 16.96 -19.29
CA GLU A 334 6.14 17.45 -19.59
C GLU A 334 5.77 17.23 -21.07
N THR A 335 6.72 17.38 -21.99
CA THR A 335 6.49 17.14 -23.42
C THR A 335 6.20 15.67 -23.69
N ILE A 336 6.92 14.75 -23.05
CA ILE A 336 6.65 13.30 -23.12
C ILE A 336 5.26 13.00 -22.56
N ARG A 337 4.93 13.54 -21.38
CA ARG A 337 3.62 13.38 -20.75
C ARG A 337 2.49 13.87 -21.66
N TYR A 338 2.69 15.00 -22.33
CA TYR A 338 1.73 15.55 -23.29
C TYR A 338 1.61 14.71 -24.56
N PHE A 339 2.72 14.19 -25.08
CA PHE A 339 2.71 13.25 -26.21
C PHE A 339 1.91 11.98 -25.88
N ASP A 340 2.18 11.36 -24.73
CA ASP A 340 1.48 10.16 -24.27
C ASP A 340 -0.03 10.42 -24.10
N PHE A 341 -0.40 11.59 -23.54
CA PHE A 341 -1.79 12.03 -23.44
C PHE A 341 -2.48 12.12 -24.81
N LEU A 342 -1.83 12.71 -25.82
CA LEU A 342 -2.40 12.84 -27.16
C LEU A 342 -2.50 11.51 -27.93
N ILE A 343 -1.54 10.61 -27.73
CA ILE A 343 -1.60 9.24 -28.27
C ILE A 343 -2.84 8.53 -27.69
N ALA A 344 -3.06 8.62 -26.38
CA ALA A 344 -4.24 8.06 -25.74
C ALA A 344 -5.54 8.73 -26.21
N GLU A 345 -5.58 10.06 -26.34
CA GLU A 345 -6.73 10.82 -26.85
C GLU A 345 -7.14 10.36 -28.27
N HIS A 346 -6.17 10.00 -29.10
CA HIS A 346 -6.39 9.46 -30.44
C HIS A 346 -6.70 7.96 -30.48
N ASN A 347 -6.90 7.30 -29.32
CA ASN A 347 -7.16 5.85 -29.21
C ASN A 347 -6.07 4.99 -29.87
N LEU A 348 -4.82 5.47 -29.79
CA LEU A 348 -3.62 4.74 -30.18
C LEU A 348 -3.02 4.05 -28.94
N PRO A 349 -2.37 2.88 -29.11
CA PRO A 349 -1.72 2.20 -28.00
C PRO A 349 -0.53 3.03 -27.48
N PRO A 350 -0.13 2.83 -26.21
CA PRO A 350 1.03 3.49 -25.63
C PRO A 350 2.30 3.22 -26.44
N VAL A 351 3.30 4.09 -26.27
CA VAL A 351 4.61 3.93 -26.89
C VAL A 351 5.24 2.63 -26.40
N LEU A 352 5.73 1.82 -27.34
CA LEU A 352 6.40 0.55 -27.01
C LEU A 352 7.72 0.81 -26.26
N ASP A 353 8.07 -0.07 -25.34
CA ASP A 353 9.25 0.07 -24.47
C ASP A 353 10.55 0.28 -25.26
N ASN A 354 10.71 -0.43 -26.39
CA ASN A 354 11.88 -0.30 -27.25
C ASN A 354 11.99 1.06 -27.98
N HIS A 355 10.90 1.84 -28.03
CA HIS A 355 10.86 3.18 -28.62
C HIS A 355 10.86 4.30 -27.57
N ARG A 356 10.60 3.99 -26.29
CA ARG A 356 10.57 4.97 -25.20
C ARG A 356 11.90 5.73 -25.05
N PRO A 357 13.10 5.10 -25.10
CA PRO A 357 14.36 5.82 -24.97
C PRO A 357 14.55 6.89 -26.05
N ARG A 358 14.17 6.60 -27.30
CA ARG A 358 14.27 7.56 -28.43
C ARG A 358 13.34 8.76 -28.25
N LEU A 359 12.13 8.53 -27.72
CA LEU A 359 11.20 9.60 -27.38
C LEU A 359 11.78 10.50 -26.28
N VAL A 360 12.33 9.90 -25.23
CA VAL A 360 12.97 10.62 -24.11
C VAL A 360 14.14 11.46 -24.62
N GLU A 361 15.06 10.86 -25.38
CA GLU A 361 16.23 11.52 -25.94
C GLU A 361 15.83 12.72 -26.81
N ALA A 362 14.88 12.54 -27.73
CA ALA A 362 14.39 13.62 -28.59
C ALA A 362 13.76 14.77 -27.80
N ALA A 363 12.97 14.46 -26.77
CA ALA A 363 12.33 15.46 -25.92
C ALA A 363 13.35 16.25 -25.08
N MET A 364 14.33 15.57 -24.47
CA MET A 364 15.41 16.21 -23.72
C MET A 364 16.27 17.08 -24.62
N GLN A 365 16.60 16.60 -25.82
CA GLN A 365 17.41 17.36 -26.77
C GLN A 365 16.73 18.69 -27.16
N VAL A 366 15.43 18.66 -27.50
CA VAL A 366 14.73 19.89 -27.91
C VAL A 366 14.46 20.84 -26.73
N ALA A 367 14.32 20.32 -25.50
CA ALA A 367 14.12 21.11 -24.29
C ALA A 367 15.30 22.06 -23.98
N ARG A 368 16.51 21.76 -24.47
CA ARG A 368 17.69 22.64 -24.39
C ARG A 368 17.51 23.96 -25.13
N HIS A 369 16.64 23.97 -26.15
CA HIS A 369 16.57 25.05 -27.12
C HIS A 369 15.19 25.72 -27.20
N ARG A 370 14.14 25.05 -26.70
CA ARG A 370 12.75 25.45 -26.89
C ARG A 370 11.99 25.46 -25.57
N CYS A 371 11.03 26.37 -25.47
CA CYS A 371 10.10 26.43 -24.34
C CYS A 371 9.04 25.31 -24.44
N LEU A 372 8.32 25.06 -23.34
CA LEU A 372 7.35 23.97 -23.27
C LEU A 372 6.20 24.10 -24.28
N GLY A 373 5.75 25.33 -24.56
CA GLY A 373 4.65 25.56 -25.51
C GLY A 373 5.04 25.19 -26.94
N GLN A 374 6.30 25.39 -27.32
CA GLN A 374 6.82 25.01 -28.63
C GLN A 374 7.01 23.49 -28.74
N THR A 375 7.51 22.83 -27.70
CA THR A 375 7.69 21.37 -27.69
C THR A 375 6.34 20.63 -27.64
N TYR A 376 5.33 21.19 -26.96
CA TYR A 376 3.93 20.72 -27.03
C TYR A 376 3.38 20.75 -28.45
N PHE A 377 3.64 21.83 -29.20
CA PHE A 377 3.23 21.93 -30.60
C PHE A 377 3.86 20.82 -31.46
N LEU A 378 5.14 20.49 -31.24
CA LEU A 378 5.81 19.39 -31.95
C LEU A 378 5.20 18.04 -31.60
N ALA A 379 4.96 17.78 -30.31
CA ALA A 379 4.31 16.56 -29.83
C ALA A 379 2.92 16.39 -30.45
N TRP A 380 2.12 17.45 -30.48
CA TRP A 380 0.81 17.43 -31.10
C TRP A 380 0.84 17.16 -32.60
N GLN A 381 1.73 17.81 -33.35
CA GLN A 381 1.85 17.54 -34.77
C GLN A 381 2.16 16.06 -35.03
N ALA A 382 3.11 15.51 -34.27
CA ALA A 382 3.50 14.11 -34.40
C ALA A 382 2.37 13.13 -34.03
N ALA A 383 1.64 13.37 -32.93
CA ALA A 383 0.49 12.56 -32.53
C ALA A 383 -0.67 12.66 -33.54
N ARG A 384 -0.91 13.85 -34.10
CA ARG A 384 -1.89 14.06 -35.17
C ARG A 384 -1.48 13.31 -36.45
N ASP A 385 -0.22 13.37 -36.85
CA ASP A 385 0.30 12.67 -38.02
C ASP A 385 0.14 11.14 -37.86
N ALA A 386 0.40 10.62 -36.65
CA ALA A 386 0.12 9.22 -36.29
C ALA A 386 -1.36 8.86 -36.41
N ALA A 387 -2.26 9.71 -35.88
CA ALA A 387 -3.71 9.49 -35.95
C ALA A 387 -4.22 9.51 -37.40
N VAL A 388 -3.75 10.46 -38.21
CA VAL A 388 -4.07 10.53 -39.65
C VAL A 388 -3.52 9.30 -40.38
N GLY A 389 -2.32 8.83 -40.04
CA GLY A 389 -1.75 7.58 -40.54
C GLY A 389 -2.65 6.38 -40.24
N ALA A 390 -3.12 6.28 -38.99
CA ALA A 390 -4.01 5.20 -38.56
C ALA A 390 -5.35 5.20 -39.33
N GLN A 391 -5.92 6.39 -39.57
CA GLN A 391 -7.14 6.54 -40.37
C GLN A 391 -6.95 6.15 -41.83
N LYS A 392 -5.80 6.50 -42.43
CA LYS A 392 -5.47 6.15 -43.83
C LYS A 392 -5.19 4.66 -44.01
N HIS A 393 -4.69 3.98 -42.97
CA HIS A 393 -4.29 2.58 -43.01
C HIS A 393 -5.00 1.74 -41.94
N PRO A 394 -6.33 1.57 -42.01
CA PRO A 394 -7.11 0.92 -40.94
C PRO A 394 -6.77 -0.56 -40.69
N ARG A 395 -6.08 -1.21 -41.63
CA ARG A 395 -5.61 -2.61 -41.51
C ARG A 395 -4.22 -2.72 -40.89
N ALA A 396 -3.48 -1.62 -40.75
CA ALA A 396 -2.15 -1.64 -40.13
C ALA A 396 -2.29 -1.81 -38.60
N PRO A 397 -1.39 -2.55 -37.93
CA PRO A 397 -1.35 -2.61 -36.48
C PRO A 397 -1.22 -1.20 -35.89
N LYS A 398 -2.08 -0.85 -34.93
CA LYS A 398 -2.06 0.49 -34.31
C LYS A 398 -0.71 0.82 -33.65
N GLY A 399 0.00 -0.19 -33.13
CA GLY A 399 1.36 -0.01 -32.59
C GLY A 399 2.32 0.62 -33.60
N ASN A 400 2.23 0.23 -34.89
CA ASN A 400 3.05 0.82 -35.94
C ASN A 400 2.73 2.30 -36.17
N MET A 401 1.50 2.74 -35.87
CA MET A 401 1.11 4.15 -35.99
C MET A 401 1.66 4.97 -34.83
N THR A 402 1.67 4.43 -33.61
CA THR A 402 2.39 5.05 -32.48
C THR A 402 3.89 5.16 -32.78
N THR A 403 4.53 4.10 -33.29
CA THR A 403 5.93 4.15 -33.74
C THR A 403 6.16 5.21 -34.83
N HIS A 404 5.24 5.35 -35.79
CA HIS A 404 5.30 6.42 -36.79
C HIS A 404 5.24 7.81 -36.13
N GLY A 405 4.38 8.00 -35.13
CA GLY A 405 4.32 9.22 -34.33
C GLY A 405 5.65 9.55 -33.65
N VAL A 406 6.27 8.57 -32.99
CA VAL A 406 7.59 8.76 -32.35
C VAL A 406 8.65 9.16 -33.38
N ASN A 407 8.70 8.50 -34.55
CA ASN A 407 9.64 8.86 -35.62
C ASN A 407 9.41 10.30 -36.13
N GLN A 408 8.14 10.72 -36.29
CA GLN A 408 7.81 12.10 -36.67
C GLN A 408 8.20 13.10 -35.59
N PHE A 409 7.97 12.77 -34.33
CA PHE A 409 8.36 13.61 -33.21
C PHE A 409 9.88 13.80 -33.15
N GLU A 410 10.65 12.72 -33.29
CA GLU A 410 12.12 12.76 -33.31
C GLU A 410 12.64 13.65 -34.45
N GLU A 411 12.14 13.47 -35.68
CA GLU A 411 12.55 14.28 -36.83
C GLU A 411 12.26 15.77 -36.60
N LYS A 412 11.07 16.09 -36.09
CA LYS A 412 10.68 17.47 -35.76
C LYS A 412 11.56 18.05 -34.64
N CYS A 413 11.85 17.30 -33.58
CA CYS A 413 12.73 17.73 -32.49
C CYS A 413 14.15 17.98 -32.97
N ARG A 414 14.69 17.09 -33.83
CA ARG A 414 16.01 17.26 -34.43
C ARG A 414 16.09 18.54 -35.25
N ARG A 415 15.08 18.80 -36.10
CA ARG A 415 15.00 20.06 -36.86
C ARG A 415 14.88 21.28 -35.95
N ALA A 416 14.03 21.23 -34.93
CA ALA A 416 13.82 22.33 -33.98
C ALA A 416 15.08 22.69 -33.19
N SER A 417 15.93 21.69 -32.92
CA SER A 417 17.22 21.86 -32.27
C SER A 417 18.29 22.40 -33.24
N ALA A 418 18.29 21.94 -34.48
CA ALA A 418 19.27 22.34 -35.50
C ALA A 418 19.03 23.75 -36.09
N ASP A 419 17.78 24.21 -36.14
CA ASP A 419 17.41 25.52 -36.71
C ASP A 419 16.75 26.42 -35.64
N PRO A 420 17.52 27.22 -34.88
CA PRO A 420 16.99 28.16 -33.89
C PRO A 420 15.95 29.15 -34.45
N ASN A 421 16.05 29.48 -35.75
CA ASN A 421 15.18 30.44 -36.41
C ASN A 421 13.87 29.82 -36.91
N TRP A 422 13.70 28.50 -36.80
CA TRP A 422 12.44 27.86 -37.17
C TRP A 422 11.32 28.36 -36.25
N ARG A 423 10.41 29.15 -36.83
CA ARG A 423 9.24 29.69 -36.12
C ARG A 423 8.25 28.57 -35.81
N LEU A 424 8.16 28.21 -34.54
CA LEU A 424 7.18 27.29 -34.00
C LEU A 424 6.05 28.08 -33.33
N SER A 425 4.83 27.56 -33.41
CA SER A 425 3.72 28.12 -32.66
C SER A 425 3.90 27.81 -31.17
N GLU A 426 3.65 28.81 -30.32
CA GLU A 426 3.61 28.65 -28.86
C GLU A 426 2.20 28.27 -28.43
N TRP A 427 2.09 27.13 -27.77
CA TRP A 427 0.81 26.64 -27.24
C TRP A 427 0.62 27.01 -25.77
N ASN A 428 -0.65 27.20 -25.40
CA ASN A 428 -1.04 27.41 -24.01
C ASN A 428 -1.26 26.06 -23.28
N GLU A 429 -1.41 26.11 -21.96
CA GLU A 429 -1.65 24.93 -21.12
C GLU A 429 -2.96 24.23 -21.56
N ASP A 430 -2.91 22.92 -21.79
CA ASP A 430 -4.12 22.13 -22.01
C ASP A 430 -4.79 21.88 -20.64
N SER A 431 -5.98 22.45 -20.44
CA SER A 431 -6.75 22.29 -19.20
C SER A 431 -7.03 20.84 -18.80
N ARG A 432 -6.96 19.89 -19.75
CA ARG A 432 -7.18 18.46 -19.53
C ARG A 432 -5.92 17.74 -19.02
N LEU A 433 -4.75 18.36 -19.19
CA LEU A 433 -3.47 17.87 -18.72
C LEU A 433 -2.72 19.00 -17.99
N PRO A 434 -3.17 19.39 -16.78
CA PRO A 434 -2.55 20.47 -16.03
C PRO A 434 -1.10 20.14 -15.71
N LEU A 435 -0.23 21.15 -15.71
CA LEU A 435 1.19 21.01 -15.38
C LEU A 435 1.39 20.35 -14.01
N SER A 436 2.45 19.55 -13.88
CA SER A 436 2.83 18.94 -12.60
C SER A 436 3.15 20.00 -11.55
N ALA A 437 3.03 19.62 -10.26
CA ALA A 437 3.30 20.53 -9.16
C ALA A 437 4.72 21.10 -9.21
N LEU A 438 5.70 20.26 -9.54
CA LEU A 438 7.10 20.64 -9.66
C LEU A 438 7.34 21.62 -10.81
N THR A 439 6.78 21.39 -12.00
CA THR A 439 6.86 22.34 -13.13
C THR A 439 6.31 23.71 -12.74
N ARG A 440 5.15 23.74 -12.08
CA ARG A 440 4.53 25.00 -11.64
C ARG A 440 5.38 25.69 -10.59
N LEU A 441 5.92 24.96 -9.60
CA LEU A 441 6.78 25.55 -8.58
C LEU A 441 8.04 26.16 -9.21
N VAL A 442 8.77 25.39 -10.03
CA VAL A 442 10.07 25.84 -10.55
C VAL A 442 9.88 27.07 -11.43
N PHE A 443 8.96 27.02 -12.39
CA PHE A 443 8.77 28.14 -13.32
C PHE A 443 8.05 29.32 -12.66
N LEU A 444 6.88 29.12 -12.05
CA LEU A 444 6.06 30.22 -11.56
C LEU A 444 6.49 30.69 -10.17
N GLY A 445 7.01 29.79 -9.34
CA GLY A 445 7.38 30.06 -7.95
C GLY A 445 8.83 30.52 -7.76
N LEU A 446 9.79 29.79 -8.34
CA LEU A 446 11.22 30.07 -8.16
C LEU A 446 11.75 31.04 -9.22
N LEU A 447 11.41 30.81 -10.49
CA LEU A 447 11.91 31.62 -11.62
C LEU A 447 11.03 32.84 -11.95
N GLY A 448 9.78 32.86 -11.49
CA GLY A 448 8.82 33.91 -11.83
C GLY A 448 8.50 34.00 -13.33
N ALA A 449 8.58 32.88 -14.04
CA ALA A 449 8.52 32.77 -15.50
C ALA A 449 7.38 31.85 -15.96
N GLU A 450 6.86 32.06 -17.17
CA GLU A 450 5.79 31.22 -17.74
C GLU A 450 6.40 30.01 -18.48
N PRO A 451 6.15 28.75 -18.03
CA PRO A 451 6.85 27.57 -18.57
C PRO A 451 6.63 27.36 -20.07
N LEU A 452 5.49 27.79 -20.58
CA LEU A 452 5.11 27.65 -21.99
C LEU A 452 5.80 28.63 -22.92
N ARG A 453 6.44 29.67 -22.38
CA ARG A 453 7.07 30.76 -23.15
C ARG A 453 8.53 30.97 -22.82
N THR A 454 9.01 30.43 -21.71
CA THR A 454 10.39 30.59 -21.26
C THR A 454 11.20 29.37 -21.62
N SER A 455 12.22 29.55 -22.47
CA SER A 455 13.21 28.53 -22.83
C SER A 455 14.36 28.50 -21.82
N ARG A 456 15.21 27.46 -21.85
CA ARG A 456 16.42 27.39 -21.02
C ARG A 456 17.31 28.62 -21.15
N SER A 457 17.54 29.12 -22.37
CA SER A 457 18.36 30.32 -22.59
C SER A 457 17.73 31.58 -22.01
N ASP A 458 16.40 31.68 -22.00
CA ASP A 458 15.72 32.80 -21.34
C ASP A 458 15.91 32.73 -19.83
N ILE A 459 15.83 31.53 -19.23
CA ILE A 459 16.09 31.33 -17.80
C ILE A 459 17.52 31.75 -17.48
N GLU A 460 18.50 31.27 -18.24
CA GLU A 460 19.91 31.61 -18.04
C GLU A 460 20.15 33.13 -18.09
N ALA A 461 19.49 33.83 -19.02
CA ALA A 461 19.57 35.30 -19.11
C ALA A 461 18.84 36.04 -17.98
N MET A 462 17.86 35.40 -17.34
CA MET A 462 17.09 35.96 -16.22
C MET A 462 17.74 35.73 -14.85
N LEU A 463 18.62 34.73 -14.73
CA LEU A 463 19.24 34.40 -13.45
C LEU A 463 20.17 35.52 -12.96
N PRO A 464 20.15 35.85 -11.66
CA PRO A 464 21.09 36.80 -11.08
C PRO A 464 22.51 36.21 -11.07
N PRO A 465 23.56 37.05 -11.00
CA PRO A 465 24.94 36.57 -10.88
C PRO A 465 25.09 35.58 -9.71
N PRO A 466 25.78 34.45 -9.89
CA PRO A 466 25.94 33.45 -8.85
C PRO A 466 26.71 34.03 -7.66
N ARG A 467 26.36 33.59 -6.46
CA ARG A 467 27.06 34.00 -5.25
C ARG A 467 28.47 33.38 -5.23
N GLU A 468 29.48 34.22 -5.02
CA GLU A 468 30.84 33.74 -4.78
C GLU A 468 30.88 32.89 -3.51
N THR A 469 31.41 31.68 -3.62
CA THR A 469 31.72 30.82 -2.48
C THR A 469 32.84 31.48 -1.68
N SER A 470 32.45 32.29 -0.68
CA SER A 470 33.40 32.97 0.21
C SER A 470 33.94 31.96 1.23
N GLY A 471 34.92 31.15 0.84
CA GLY A 471 35.63 30.22 1.71
C GLY A 471 36.86 29.63 1.00
N PRO A 472 37.99 29.40 1.70
CA PRO A 472 39.14 28.74 1.10
C PRO A 472 38.70 27.33 0.69
N ALA A 473 39.04 26.94 -0.54
CA ALA A 473 38.90 25.57 -1.00
C ALA A 473 39.79 24.66 -0.15
N GLU A 474 39.29 24.19 0.97
CA GLU A 474 39.72 22.90 1.49
C GLU A 474 39.05 21.85 0.62
N ASP A 475 39.85 20.90 0.14
CA ASP A 475 39.46 19.71 -0.62
C ASP A 475 38.42 18.89 0.16
N ASP A 476 37.19 19.37 0.22
CA ASP A 476 36.03 18.61 0.68
C ASP A 476 35.40 17.92 -0.54
N SER A 477 36.21 17.04 -1.14
CA SER A 477 35.70 15.96 -1.97
C SER A 477 35.09 14.91 -1.03
N GLY A 478 34.00 15.27 -0.37
CA GLY A 478 33.14 14.29 0.28
C GLY A 478 32.60 13.33 -0.79
N PRO A 479 32.49 12.02 -0.49
CA PRO A 479 32.06 11.04 -1.47
C PRO A 479 30.64 11.37 -1.93
N ASP A 480 30.51 11.60 -3.23
CA ASP A 480 29.26 11.84 -3.93
C ASP A 480 28.43 10.53 -3.90
N GLU A 481 27.43 10.44 -3.01
CA GLU A 481 26.52 9.30 -2.90
C GLU A 481 25.46 9.31 -4.03
N THR A 482 25.91 9.31 -5.28
CA THR A 482 25.06 8.97 -6.43
C THR A 482 25.72 7.93 -7.33
N ASP A 483 24.91 6.90 -7.64
CA ASP A 483 25.09 5.82 -8.60
C ASP A 483 26.07 4.69 -8.26
N GLY A 484 25.53 3.45 -8.23
CA GLY A 484 26.32 2.22 -8.29
C GLY A 484 27.26 2.15 -9.52
N ASP A 485 26.98 2.97 -10.55
CA ASP A 485 27.88 3.18 -11.68
C ASP A 485 29.14 3.98 -11.31
N SER A 486 29.08 4.91 -10.34
CA SER A 486 30.26 5.66 -9.86
C SER A 486 31.22 4.76 -9.09
N MET A 487 30.69 3.88 -8.23
CA MET A 487 31.51 2.91 -7.50
C MET A 487 32.23 1.96 -8.44
N LEU A 488 31.55 1.47 -9.50
CA LEU A 488 32.19 0.63 -10.52
C LEU A 488 33.27 1.39 -11.29
N ILE A 489 33.00 2.63 -11.69
CA ILE A 489 33.98 3.45 -12.41
C ILE A 489 35.22 3.69 -11.53
N ASP A 490 35.05 3.96 -10.25
CA ASP A 490 36.16 4.16 -9.32
C ASP A 490 36.92 2.85 -9.02
N LEU A 491 36.21 1.73 -8.92
CA LEU A 491 36.78 0.39 -8.81
C LEU A 491 37.62 0.04 -10.06
N LEU A 492 37.08 0.29 -11.26
CA LEU A 492 37.76 0.05 -12.53
C LEU A 492 38.98 0.98 -12.69
N ARG A 493 38.90 2.24 -12.27
CA ARG A 493 40.04 3.17 -12.24
C ARG A 493 41.12 2.72 -11.25
N ALA A 494 40.74 2.25 -10.07
CA ALA A 494 41.67 1.76 -9.06
C ALA A 494 42.37 0.48 -9.51
N LEU A 495 41.67 -0.42 -10.20
CA LEU A 495 42.25 -1.59 -10.86
C LEU A 495 43.19 -1.21 -12.01
N ASP A 496 42.75 -0.29 -12.86
CA ASP A 496 43.54 0.18 -14.00
C ASP A 496 44.87 0.80 -13.56
N ALA A 497 44.87 1.53 -12.44
CA ALA A 497 46.06 2.13 -11.84
C ALA A 497 47.07 1.10 -11.30
N ARG A 498 46.64 -0.15 -11.03
CA ARG A 498 47.46 -1.22 -10.44
C ARG A 498 47.66 -2.40 -11.39
N ALA A 499 47.10 -2.36 -12.60
CA ALA A 499 47.00 -3.50 -13.49
C ALA A 499 48.36 -4.10 -13.89
N ASP A 500 49.42 -3.29 -13.93
CA ASP A 500 50.78 -3.76 -14.26
C ASP A 500 51.46 -4.54 -13.10
N GLU A 501 50.89 -4.47 -11.89
CA GLU A 501 51.39 -5.14 -10.68
C GLU A 501 50.68 -6.47 -10.42
N VAL A 502 49.62 -6.77 -11.18
CA VAL A 502 48.67 -7.85 -10.90
C VAL A 502 48.77 -8.93 -11.98
N ASP A 503 49.10 -10.15 -11.57
CA ASP A 503 49.04 -11.32 -12.44
C ASP A 503 47.58 -11.74 -12.64
N ALA A 504 47.03 -11.42 -13.81
CA ALA A 504 45.63 -11.68 -14.15
C ALA A 504 45.26 -13.16 -14.09
N ASP A 505 46.17 -14.07 -14.44
CA ASP A 505 45.92 -15.52 -14.36
C ASP A 505 45.87 -15.97 -12.90
N ALA A 506 46.72 -15.43 -12.04
CA ALA A 506 46.70 -15.70 -10.60
C ALA A 506 45.41 -15.20 -9.94
N VAL A 507 44.93 -14.00 -10.31
CA VAL A 507 43.68 -13.43 -9.77
C VAL A 507 42.46 -14.22 -10.22
N LEU A 508 42.36 -14.56 -11.50
CA LEU A 508 41.23 -15.33 -12.03
C LEU A 508 41.19 -16.75 -11.44
N THR A 509 42.36 -17.33 -11.12
CA THR A 509 42.47 -18.63 -10.43
C THR A 509 42.05 -18.52 -8.97
N ALA A 510 42.55 -17.52 -8.24
CA ALA A 510 42.18 -17.29 -6.83
C ALA A 510 40.68 -16.97 -6.65
N PHE A 511 40.08 -16.27 -7.62
CA PHE A 511 38.63 -16.03 -7.64
C PHE A 511 37.81 -17.33 -7.76
N GLN A 512 38.35 -18.35 -8.45
CA GLN A 512 37.74 -19.67 -8.54
C GLN A 512 37.81 -20.43 -7.22
N ASP A 513 38.98 -20.41 -6.60
CA ASP A 513 39.26 -21.18 -5.39
C ASP A 513 38.52 -20.60 -4.18
N GLY A 514 38.38 -19.28 -4.12
CA GLY A 514 37.65 -18.55 -3.09
C GLY A 514 36.12 -18.52 -3.26
N TYR A 515 35.58 -19.16 -4.31
CA TYR A 515 34.14 -19.16 -4.60
C TYR A 515 33.30 -19.87 -3.54
N ALA A 516 33.82 -20.95 -2.95
CA ALA A 516 33.11 -21.71 -1.90
C ALA A 516 32.89 -20.87 -0.64
N ASP A 517 33.85 -20.01 -0.30
CA ASP A 517 33.79 -19.10 0.84
C ASP A 517 32.82 -17.93 0.57
N LEU A 518 32.78 -17.43 -0.67
CA LEU A 518 31.83 -16.41 -1.10
C LEU A 518 30.37 -16.91 -1.01
N LEU A 519 30.11 -18.16 -1.42
CA LEU A 519 28.80 -18.81 -1.29
C LEU A 519 28.37 -18.99 0.17
N ALA A 520 29.31 -19.27 1.07
CA ALA A 520 29.02 -19.43 2.49
C ALA A 520 28.74 -18.09 3.19
N ALA A 521 29.27 -16.99 2.66
CA ALA A 521 29.12 -15.64 3.21
C ALA A 521 27.86 -14.90 2.73
N LEU A 522 27.24 -15.32 1.61
CA LEU A 522 26.05 -14.66 1.07
C LEU A 522 24.78 -15.14 1.78
N PRO A 523 23.95 -14.23 2.33
CA PRO A 523 22.64 -14.60 2.89
C PRO A 523 21.76 -15.19 1.77
N GLY A 524 20.90 -16.16 2.12
CA GLY A 524 20.19 -17.07 1.19
C GLY A 524 19.20 -16.45 0.18
N GLN A 525 19.34 -15.18 -0.17
CA GLN A 525 18.56 -14.45 -1.16
C GLN A 525 19.33 -14.11 -2.45
N ALA A 526 20.66 -14.28 -2.51
CA ALA A 526 21.47 -13.93 -3.67
C ALA A 526 21.67 -15.11 -4.66
N GLY A 527 20.59 -15.56 -5.33
CA GLY A 527 20.65 -16.55 -6.42
C GLY A 527 20.90 -18.01 -5.99
N THR A 528 20.69 -18.95 -6.91
CA THR A 528 21.02 -20.37 -6.65
C THR A 528 22.53 -20.61 -6.82
N PRO A 529 23.14 -21.55 -6.06
CA PRO A 529 24.56 -21.89 -6.19
C PRO A 529 25.01 -22.24 -7.61
N ASP A 530 24.09 -22.74 -8.44
CA ASP A 530 24.35 -23.08 -9.85
C ASP A 530 24.43 -21.84 -10.75
N SER A 531 23.58 -20.82 -10.52
CA SER A 531 23.60 -19.57 -11.29
C SER A 531 24.85 -18.75 -11.02
N LEU A 532 25.26 -18.65 -9.75
CA LEU A 532 26.51 -17.99 -9.35
C LEU A 532 27.73 -18.69 -9.96
N ARG A 533 27.75 -20.02 -9.95
CA ARG A 533 28.83 -20.80 -10.56
C ARG A 533 28.91 -20.57 -12.07
N LEU A 534 27.77 -20.55 -12.76
CA LEU A 534 27.70 -20.24 -14.19
C LEU A 534 28.20 -18.82 -14.50
N ALA A 535 27.95 -17.85 -13.62
CA ALA A 535 28.47 -16.49 -13.74
C ALA A 535 30.00 -16.46 -13.64
N VAL A 536 30.56 -17.10 -12.62
CA VAL A 536 32.01 -17.22 -12.39
C VAL A 536 32.70 -17.91 -13.56
N ASP A 537 32.18 -19.06 -14.01
CA ASP A 537 32.68 -19.77 -15.18
C ASP A 537 32.57 -18.94 -16.47
N GLY A 538 31.54 -18.10 -16.59
CA GLY A 538 31.34 -17.16 -17.69
C GLY A 538 32.42 -16.08 -17.73
N MET A 539 32.64 -15.40 -16.61
CA MET A 539 33.63 -14.33 -16.48
C MET A 539 35.05 -14.80 -16.76
N GLN A 540 35.44 -15.97 -16.24
CA GLN A 540 36.76 -16.54 -16.50
C GLN A 540 36.98 -16.89 -17.97
N ARG A 541 35.95 -17.40 -18.65
CA ARG A 541 36.05 -17.72 -20.08
C ARG A 541 36.23 -16.46 -20.91
N VAL A 542 35.51 -15.39 -20.56
CA VAL A 542 35.68 -14.09 -21.23
C VAL A 542 37.06 -13.51 -20.93
N GLY A 543 37.50 -13.49 -19.67
CA GLY A 543 38.82 -13.00 -19.28
C GLY A 543 39.96 -13.72 -20.02
N ARG A 544 39.97 -15.07 -20.01
CA ARG A 544 40.96 -15.86 -20.75
C ARG A 544 40.91 -15.65 -22.26
N ALA A 545 39.73 -15.56 -22.85
CA ALA A 545 39.60 -15.29 -24.28
C ALA A 545 40.17 -13.92 -24.66
N VAL A 546 39.96 -12.89 -23.83
CA VAL A 546 40.58 -11.57 -24.03
C VAL A 546 42.09 -11.64 -23.84
N GLN A 547 42.57 -12.35 -22.82
CA GLN A 547 44.01 -12.56 -22.57
C GLN A 547 44.70 -13.21 -23.76
N GLU A 548 44.15 -14.32 -24.26
CA GLU A 548 44.70 -15.05 -25.40
C GLU A 548 44.67 -14.23 -26.70
N ALA A 549 43.62 -13.42 -26.90
CA ALA A 549 43.46 -12.62 -28.11
C ALA A 549 44.35 -11.36 -28.13
N THR A 550 44.61 -10.76 -26.97
CA THR A 550 45.30 -9.47 -26.86
C THR A 550 46.73 -9.57 -26.32
N GLY A 551 47.05 -10.66 -25.61
CA GLY A 551 48.28 -10.79 -24.83
C GLY A 551 48.34 -9.87 -23.61
N ASP A 552 47.22 -9.21 -23.27
CA ASP A 552 47.18 -8.13 -22.27
C ASP A 552 46.38 -8.52 -21.03
N GLY A 553 47.12 -8.80 -19.94
CA GLY A 553 46.62 -9.09 -18.59
C GLY A 553 45.57 -8.10 -18.10
N ARG A 554 45.81 -6.82 -18.42
CA ARG A 554 44.98 -5.68 -18.01
C ARG A 554 43.62 -5.72 -18.70
N ALA A 555 43.60 -5.94 -20.01
CA ALA A 555 42.38 -6.02 -20.78
C ALA A 555 41.50 -7.19 -20.30
N ALA A 556 42.10 -8.33 -20.01
CA ALA A 556 41.39 -9.51 -19.51
C ALA A 556 40.68 -9.26 -18.16
N LEU A 557 41.38 -8.60 -17.23
CA LEU A 557 40.86 -8.37 -15.88
C LEU A 557 39.76 -7.30 -15.85
N LEU A 558 39.92 -6.22 -16.63
CA LEU A 558 38.92 -5.16 -16.74
C LEU A 558 37.64 -5.67 -17.40
N VAL A 559 37.76 -6.52 -18.43
CA VAL A 559 36.59 -7.14 -19.08
C VAL A 559 35.91 -8.14 -18.15
N ALA A 560 36.65 -8.90 -17.35
CA ALA A 560 36.06 -9.80 -16.35
C ALA A 560 35.27 -9.03 -15.27
N CYS A 561 35.79 -7.90 -14.78
CA CYS A 561 35.09 -7.05 -13.80
C CYS A 561 33.84 -6.39 -14.40
N ALA A 562 33.93 -5.91 -15.65
CA ALA A 562 32.78 -5.36 -16.36
C ALA A 562 31.71 -6.45 -16.63
N ALA A 563 32.13 -7.67 -16.98
CA ALA A 563 31.23 -8.81 -17.16
C ALA A 563 30.58 -9.27 -15.84
N ALA A 564 31.27 -9.14 -14.72
CA ALA A 564 30.72 -9.39 -13.38
C ALA A 564 29.55 -8.45 -13.11
N HIS A 565 29.78 -7.16 -13.30
CA HIS A 565 28.79 -6.12 -13.05
C HIS A 565 27.59 -6.21 -14.02
N ALA A 566 27.84 -6.58 -15.28
CA ALA A 566 26.79 -6.77 -16.28
C ALA A 566 26.00 -8.08 -16.11
N TYR A 567 26.33 -8.94 -15.14
CA TYR A 567 25.63 -10.20 -14.93
C TYR A 567 24.19 -9.91 -14.45
N PRO A 568 23.16 -10.25 -15.26
CA PRO A 568 21.78 -9.89 -14.93
C PRO A 568 21.32 -10.65 -13.69
N ASN A 569 20.65 -9.95 -12.78
CA ASN A 569 20.05 -10.56 -11.60
C ASN A 569 19.04 -11.64 -12.05
N PRO A 570 19.22 -12.93 -11.71
CA PRO A 570 18.29 -13.96 -12.14
C PRO A 570 16.93 -13.78 -11.44
N ALA A 571 16.01 -13.17 -12.19
CA ALA A 571 14.57 -13.03 -11.93
C ALA A 571 14.16 -12.15 -10.73
N GLY A 572 13.81 -10.89 -11.04
CA GLY A 572 12.54 -10.30 -10.59
C GLY A 572 12.30 -10.14 -9.09
N ASP A 573 13.26 -9.60 -8.34
CA ASP A 573 12.94 -9.04 -7.02
C ASP A 573 12.49 -7.56 -7.18
N PRO A 574 11.22 -7.21 -6.89
CA PRO A 574 10.75 -5.83 -6.92
C PRO A 574 11.27 -4.99 -5.75
N HIS A 575 12.01 -5.56 -4.80
CA HIS A 575 12.52 -4.87 -3.62
C HIS A 575 13.94 -4.35 -3.84
N GLY A 576 14.05 -3.21 -4.55
CA GLY A 576 15.30 -2.56 -4.94
C GLY A 576 16.13 -1.96 -3.79
N ALA A 577 16.77 -2.82 -2.99
CA ALA A 577 17.82 -2.44 -2.03
C ALA A 577 18.84 -3.57 -1.72
N ALA A 578 18.96 -4.62 -2.56
CA ALA A 578 20.00 -5.64 -2.38
C ALA A 578 21.16 -5.38 -3.35
N VAL A 579 22.40 -5.41 -2.83
CA VAL A 579 23.63 -5.45 -3.63
C VAL A 579 23.47 -6.55 -4.67
N THR A 580 23.61 -6.21 -5.95
CA THR A 580 23.44 -7.18 -7.02
C THR A 580 24.53 -8.24 -6.93
N VAL A 581 24.21 -9.47 -7.32
CA VAL A 581 25.20 -10.54 -7.47
C VAL A 581 26.43 -10.07 -8.27
N GLY A 582 26.21 -9.22 -9.29
CA GLY A 582 27.28 -8.64 -10.09
C GLY A 582 28.20 -7.68 -9.33
N GLU A 583 27.66 -6.86 -8.43
CA GLU A 583 28.45 -5.95 -7.57
C GLU A 583 29.29 -6.71 -6.55
N VAL A 584 28.74 -7.75 -5.92
CA VAL A 584 29.49 -8.63 -5.00
C VAL A 584 30.65 -9.29 -5.73
N LEU A 585 30.39 -9.84 -6.92
CA LEU A 585 31.40 -10.52 -7.73
C LEU A 585 32.50 -9.55 -8.20
N ALA A 586 32.14 -8.32 -8.59
CA ALA A 586 33.10 -7.28 -8.96
C ALA A 586 33.97 -6.85 -7.77
N TYR A 587 33.37 -6.67 -6.59
CA TYR A 587 34.10 -6.31 -5.38
C TYR A 587 35.05 -7.43 -4.92
N TYR A 588 34.61 -8.68 -5.01
CA TYR A 588 35.45 -9.83 -4.65
C TYR A 588 36.64 -9.97 -5.61
N LEU A 589 36.42 -9.85 -6.93
CA LEU A 589 37.51 -9.80 -7.92
C LEU A 589 38.52 -8.69 -7.60
N PHE A 590 38.04 -7.50 -7.26
CA PHE A 590 38.88 -6.37 -6.88
C PHE A 590 39.72 -6.67 -5.64
N SER A 591 39.13 -7.28 -4.61
CA SER A 591 39.82 -7.60 -3.36
C SER A 591 40.98 -8.58 -3.57
N ILE A 592 40.79 -9.55 -4.47
CA ILE A 592 41.83 -10.53 -4.82
C ILE A 592 42.94 -9.85 -5.63
N ALA A 593 42.57 -9.01 -6.60
CA ALA A 593 43.53 -8.25 -7.41
C ALA A 593 44.36 -7.26 -6.59
N SER A 594 43.77 -6.70 -5.53
CA SER A 594 44.40 -5.65 -4.72
C SER A 594 45.31 -6.17 -3.60
N GLY A 595 45.28 -7.48 -3.31
CA GLY A 595 45.84 -8.08 -2.09
C GLY A 595 44.94 -7.87 -0.86
N PRO A 596 45.21 -8.55 0.29
CA PRO A 596 44.38 -8.44 1.48
C PRO A 596 44.19 -6.97 1.88
N PRO A 597 42.95 -6.52 2.16
CA PRO A 597 42.65 -5.09 2.26
C PRO A 597 43.33 -4.45 3.48
N ALA A 598 43.73 -3.19 3.34
CA ALA A 598 44.03 -2.28 4.44
C ALA A 598 42.75 -1.66 5.04
N PHE A 599 41.64 -2.39 5.03
CA PHE A 599 40.41 -2.03 5.73
C PHE A 599 40.27 -3.01 6.89
N GLU A 600 40.32 -2.50 8.13
CA GLU A 600 40.31 -3.32 9.35
C GLU A 600 38.98 -4.07 9.57
N GLU A 601 37.92 -3.74 8.81
CA GLU A 601 36.64 -4.46 8.83
C GLU A 601 36.01 -4.54 7.42
N PRO A 602 35.36 -5.67 7.06
CA PRO A 602 34.54 -5.74 5.86
C PRO A 602 33.37 -4.74 5.96
N PRO A 603 32.93 -4.11 4.85
CA PRO A 603 31.78 -3.22 4.89
C PRO A 603 30.56 -3.98 5.44
N PRO A 604 29.72 -3.33 6.28
CA PRO A 604 28.52 -3.97 6.81
C PRO A 604 27.56 -4.25 5.64
N PHE A 605 27.44 -5.53 5.27
CA PHE A 605 26.47 -6.04 4.31
C PHE A 605 25.10 -6.26 4.95
#